data_AF-A0A2M7SNM5-F1
#
_entry.id   AF-A0A2M7SNM5-F1
#
_cell.length_a   1.000
_cell.length_b   1.000
_cell.length_c   1.000
_cell.angle_alpha   90.00
_cell.angle_beta   90.00
_cell.angle_gamma   90.00
#
_symmetry.space_group_name_H-M   'P 1'
#
loop_
_entity.id
_entity.type
_entity.pdbx_description
1 polymer ?
#
loop_
_entity_poly.entity_id
_entity_poly.type
_entity_poly.pdbx_seq_one_letter_code
_entity_poly.pdbx_strand_id
1 'polypeptide(L)'
;TIERFFLAGRKADIMFTYRSPRTGINTKRQLAIDNPLMASIRPMTSGQIYSPKEIYYESYHRLDEIMLEIASILQPEVFGVPHYEFFQKLQ
;
A
#
# COMPACT_ATOMS: atom_id res chain seq x y z
N THR A 1 8.62 -10.82 13.11
CA THR A 1 8.54 -9.95 14.31
C THR A 1 8.28 -8.53 13.86
N ILE A 2 7.79 -7.69 14.78
CA ILE A 2 7.56 -6.26 14.53
C ILE A 2 8.86 -5.54 14.12
N GLU A 3 10.00 -5.88 14.72
CA GLU A 3 11.31 -5.29 14.35
C GLU A 3 11.69 -5.56 12.88
N ARG A 4 11.52 -6.79 12.39
CA ARG A 4 11.82 -7.12 10.99
C ARG A 4 10.95 -6.31 10.02
N PHE A 5 9.69 -6.09 10.37
CA PHE A 5 8.79 -5.25 9.58
C PHE A 5 9.35 -3.81 9.47
N PHE A 6 9.77 -3.20 10.58
CA PHE A 6 10.33 -1.85 10.56
C PHE A 6 11.68 -1.78 9.82
N LEU A 7 12.56 -2.76 9.99
CA LEU A 7 13.83 -2.83 9.26
C LEU A 7 13.61 -2.93 7.75
N ALA A 8 12.66 -3.74 7.30
CA ALA A 8 12.28 -3.81 5.90
C ALA A 8 11.64 -2.49 5.42
N GLY A 9 10.73 -1.93 6.21
CA GLY A 9 10.06 -0.66 5.90
C GLY A 9 11.02 0.52 5.75
N ARG A 10 12.15 0.54 6.44
CA ARG A 10 13.18 1.58 6.24
C ARG A 10 13.82 1.55 4.85
N LYS A 11 13.80 0.40 4.17
CA LYS A 11 14.41 0.22 2.85
C LYS A 11 13.39 0.19 1.72
N ALA A 12 12.15 -0.21 2.00
CA ALA A 12 11.09 -0.35 1.01
C ALA A 12 10.66 0.98 0.38
N ASP A 13 10.52 1.00 -0.94
CA ASP A 13 9.96 2.14 -1.68
C ASP A 13 8.42 2.16 -1.64
N ILE A 14 7.80 0.99 -1.52
CA ILE A 14 6.35 0.81 -1.60
C ILE A 14 5.88 -0.09 -0.44
N MET A 15 4.76 0.28 0.18
CA MET A 15 4.04 -0.55 1.14
C MET A 15 2.59 -0.73 0.71
N PHE A 16 2.12 -1.97 0.67
CA PHE A 16 0.70 -2.28 0.61
C PHE A 16 0.17 -2.49 2.03
N THR A 17 -0.97 -1.89 2.35
CA THR A 17 -1.59 -1.98 3.68
C THR A 17 -3.07 -2.26 3.58
N TYR A 18 -3.60 -2.98 4.57
CA TYR A 18 -5.05 -3.17 4.73
C TYR A 18 -5.73 -1.96 5.40
N ARG A 19 -4.94 -1.00 5.90
CA ARG A 19 -5.44 0.27 6.45
C ARG A 19 -5.94 1.14 5.31
N SER A 20 -7.24 1.35 5.26
CA SER A 20 -7.96 2.00 4.16
C SER A 20 -9.00 2.99 4.70
N PRO A 21 -9.72 3.73 3.84
CA PRO A 21 -10.81 4.61 4.26
C PRO A 21 -11.83 3.90 5.14
N ARG A 22 -12.12 2.62 4.84
CA ARG A 22 -13.01 1.77 5.63
C ARG A 22 -12.52 1.56 7.06
N THR A 23 -11.20 1.55 7.28
CA THR A 23 -10.62 1.49 8.62
C THR A 23 -10.33 2.88 9.21
N GLY A 24 -10.89 3.95 8.63
CA GLY A 24 -10.70 5.33 9.08
C GLY A 24 -9.35 5.96 8.66
N ILE A 25 -8.57 5.31 7.81
CA ILE A 25 -7.25 5.81 7.38
C ILE A 25 -7.31 6.22 5.90
N ASN A 26 -7.31 7.53 5.66
CA ASN A 26 -7.30 8.11 4.31
C ASN A 26 -5.94 8.68 3.90
N THR A 27 -5.06 8.95 4.86
CA THR A 27 -3.79 9.64 4.64
C THR A 27 -2.65 8.98 5.38
N LYS A 28 -1.42 9.18 4.90
CA LYS A 28 -0.21 8.76 5.60
C LYS A 28 -0.11 9.42 6.98
N ARG A 29 -0.56 10.67 7.11
CA ARG A 29 -0.57 11.39 8.41
C ARG A 29 -1.45 10.67 9.43
N GLN A 30 -2.65 10.26 9.03
CA GLN A 30 -3.56 9.55 9.92
C GLN A 30 -2.96 8.21 10.36
N LEU A 31 -2.29 7.52 9.44
CA LEU A 31 -1.58 6.28 9.71
C LEU A 31 -0.41 6.47 10.69
N ALA A 32 0.30 7.60 10.62
CA ALA A 32 1.37 7.95 11.56
C ALA A 32 0.85 8.29 12.96
N ILE A 33 -0.34 8.89 13.06
CA ILE A 33 -0.98 9.18 14.35
C ILE A 33 -1.41 7.88 15.02
N ASP A 34 -2.04 6.97 14.26
CA ASP A 34 -2.50 5.67 14.76
C ASP A 34 -1.33 4.75 15.14
N ASN A 35 -0.24 4.79 14.36
CA ASN A 35 0.97 4.02 14.65
C ASN A 35 2.25 4.87 14.47
N PRO A 36 2.69 5.56 15.53
CA PRO A 36 3.87 6.44 15.49
C PRO A 36 5.15 5.74 15.06
N LEU A 37 5.29 4.44 15.33
CA LEU A 37 6.49 3.68 14.94
C LEU A 37 6.64 3.58 13.42
N MET A 38 5.52 3.60 12.67
CA MET A 38 5.57 3.61 11.21
C MET A 38 6.01 4.96 10.65
N ALA A 39 5.88 6.07 11.37
CA ALA A 39 6.20 7.41 10.84
C ALA A 39 7.63 7.52 10.25
N SER A 40 8.55 6.67 10.71
CA SER A 40 9.95 6.64 10.28
C SER A 40 10.27 5.71 9.09
N ILE A 41 9.32 4.91 8.59
CA ILE A 41 9.58 4.02 7.45
C ILE A 41 9.57 4.79 6.14
N ARG A 42 10.36 4.35 5.16
CA ARG A 42 10.52 5.07 3.89
C ARG A 42 9.21 5.25 3.12
N PRO A 43 8.25 4.30 3.08
CA PRO A 43 6.94 4.50 2.46
C PRO A 43 6.15 5.70 3.04
N MET A 44 6.36 6.04 4.31
CA MET A 44 5.67 7.16 4.96
C MET A 44 6.24 8.53 4.59
N THR A 45 7.53 8.59 4.25
CA THR A 45 8.25 9.85 4.02
C THR A 45 8.44 10.15 2.54
N SER A 46 9.17 9.30 1.82
CA SER A 46 9.52 9.51 0.40
C SER A 46 9.00 8.43 -0.54
N GLY A 47 8.55 7.29 0.00
CA GLY A 47 7.97 6.19 -0.77
C GLY A 47 6.45 6.32 -0.96
N GLN A 48 5.82 5.20 -1.31
CA GLN A 48 4.41 5.14 -1.64
C GLN A 48 3.68 4.12 -0.76
N ILE A 49 2.42 4.42 -0.45
CA ILE A 49 1.56 3.52 0.31
C ILE A 49 0.27 3.32 -0.46
N TYR A 50 -0.09 2.07 -0.68
CA TYR A 50 -1.31 1.68 -1.37
C TYR A 50 -2.22 0.91 -0.41
N SER A 51 -3.51 1.16 -0.50
CA SER A 51 -4.55 0.36 0.17
C SER A 51 -5.57 -0.15 -0.85
N PRO A 52 -6.21 -1.29 -0.59
CA PRO A 52 -7.34 -1.73 -1.39
C PRO A 52 -8.46 -0.69 -1.36
N LYS A 53 -9.12 -0.47 -2.49
CA LYS A 53 -10.39 0.27 -2.52
C LYS A 53 -11.47 -0.55 -1.81
N GLU A 54 -12.42 0.16 -1.22
CA GLU A 54 -13.44 -0.44 -0.35
C GLU A 54 -14.28 -1.51 -1.05
N ILE A 55 -14.64 -1.28 -2.32
CA ILE A 55 -15.48 -2.18 -3.12
C ILE A 55 -14.81 -3.52 -3.46
N TYR A 56 -13.50 -3.67 -3.18
CA TYR A 56 -12.75 -4.89 -3.47
C TYR A 56 -12.33 -5.66 -2.21
N TYR A 57 -12.95 -5.34 -1.07
CA TYR A 57 -12.86 -6.19 0.11
C TYR A 57 -13.53 -7.55 -0.22
N GLU A 58 -12.78 -8.66 -0.09
CA GLU A 58 -13.19 -10.04 -0.41
C GLU A 58 -13.21 -10.42 -1.91
N SER A 59 -12.51 -9.69 -2.77
CA SER A 59 -12.39 -10.00 -4.21
C SER A 59 -11.36 -11.08 -4.56
N TYR A 60 -11.23 -12.13 -3.76
CA TYR A 60 -10.24 -13.20 -3.97
C TYR A 60 -10.41 -13.95 -5.30
N HIS A 61 -11.62 -13.96 -5.86
CA HIS A 61 -11.92 -14.55 -7.16
C HIS A 61 -11.26 -13.81 -8.34
N ARG A 62 -10.76 -12.58 -8.12
CA ARG A 62 -10.03 -11.75 -9.10
C ARG A 62 -8.54 -11.64 -8.77
N LEU A 63 -7.98 -12.66 -8.12
CA LEU A 63 -6.60 -12.61 -7.63
C LEU A 63 -5.59 -12.40 -8.76
N ASP A 64 -5.81 -13.00 -9.92
CA ASP A 64 -5.01 -12.81 -11.13
C ASP A 64 -4.94 -11.33 -11.54
N GLU A 65 -6.08 -10.64 -11.57
CA GLU A 65 -6.17 -9.22 -11.89
C GLU A 65 -5.51 -8.35 -10.82
N ILE A 66 -5.72 -8.67 -9.53
CA ILE A 66 -5.07 -8.01 -8.40
C ILE A 66 -3.55 -8.14 -8.50
N MET A 67 -3.05 -9.32 -8.84
CA MET A 67 -1.61 -9.57 -8.98
C MET A 67 -1.02 -8.82 -10.17
N LEU A 68 -1.74 -8.70 -11.29
CA LEU A 68 -1.32 -7.88 -12.43
C LEU A 68 -1.24 -6.40 -12.06
N GLU A 69 -2.21 -5.88 -11.32
CA GLU A 69 -2.14 -4.49 -10.87
C GLU A 69 -0.95 -4.26 -9.93
N ILE A 70 -0.71 -5.16 -8.97
CA ILE A 70 0.49 -5.09 -8.11
C ILE A 70 1.76 -5.12 -8.96
N ALA A 71 1.86 -6.00 -9.94
CA ALA A 71 3.02 -6.08 -10.83
C ALA A 71 3.25 -4.78 -11.61
N SER A 72 2.18 -4.18 -12.13
CA SER A 72 2.24 -2.87 -12.81
C SER A 72 2.68 -1.74 -11.88
N ILE A 73 2.26 -1.75 -10.62
CA ILE A 73 2.69 -0.75 -9.62
C ILE A 73 4.19 -0.91 -9.32
N LEU A 74 4.68 -2.14 -9.24
CA LEU A 74 6.07 -2.43 -8.89
C LEU A 74 7.05 -2.21 -10.06
N GLN A 75 6.65 -2.53 -11.29
CA GLN A 75 7.50 -2.54 -12.48
C GLN A 75 6.70 -2.04 -13.71
N PRO A 76 6.30 -0.76 -13.74
CA PRO A 76 5.47 -0.21 -14.82
C PRO A 76 6.13 -0.28 -16.21
N GLU A 77 7.46 -0.29 -16.27
CA GLU A 77 8.24 -0.47 -17.50
C GLU A 77 8.11 -1.87 -18.11
N VAL A 78 7.73 -2.88 -17.32
CA VAL A 78 7.52 -4.26 -17.77
C VAL A 78 6.04 -4.56 -18.00
N PHE A 79 5.19 -4.11 -17.08
CA PHE A 79 3.76 -4.47 -17.05
C PHE A 79 2.82 -3.35 -17.52
N GLY A 80 3.36 -2.18 -17.89
CA GLY A 80 2.59 -1.01 -18.30
C GLY A 80 2.15 -0.12 -17.14
N VAL A 81 1.49 0.99 -17.46
CA VAL A 81 0.99 1.96 -16.47
C VAL A 81 -0.13 1.32 -15.63
N PRO A 82 -0.10 1.40 -14.29
CA PRO A 82 -1.16 0.84 -13.45
C PRO A 82 -2.50 1.51 -13.71
N HIS A 83 -3.55 0.71 -13.84
CA HIS A 83 -4.92 1.22 -14.00
C HIS A 83 -5.57 1.64 -12.68
N TYR A 84 -4.95 1.27 -11.54
CA TYR A 84 -5.45 1.56 -10.19
C TYR A 84 -6.92 1.17 -10.03
N GLU A 85 -7.32 0.00 -10.51
CA GLU A 85 -8.65 -0.53 -10.31
C GLU A 85 -8.81 -0.93 -8.84
N PHE A 86 -7.94 -1.82 -8.35
CA PHE A 86 -8.03 -2.46 -7.03
C PHE A 86 -7.43 -1.62 -5.90
N PHE A 87 -6.35 -0.90 -6.17
CA PHE A 87 -5.61 -0.14 -5.18
C PHE A 87 -5.79 1.36 -5.36
N GLN A 88 -5.65 2.07 -4.26
CA GLN A 88 -5.55 3.53 -4.23
C GLN A 88 -4.34 3.93 -3.42
N LYS A 89 -3.69 5.02 -3.84
CA LYS A 89 -2.56 5.59 -3.12
C LYS A 89 -3.06 6.44 -1.95
N LEU A 90 -2.52 6.21 -0.75
CA LEU A 90 -2.76 7.11 0.38
C LEU A 90 -2.02 8.42 0.13
N GLN A 91 -2.74 9.52 0.32
CA GLN A 91 -2.20 10.87 0.24
C GLN A 91 -1.28 11.16 1.45
#